data_AF-A0A2V6YZX2-F1
#
_entry.id   AF-A0A2V6YZX2-F1
#
_cell.length_a   1.000
_cell.length_b   1.000
_cell.length_c   1.000
_cell.angle_alpha   90.00
_cell.angle_beta   90.00
_cell.angle_gamma   90.00
#
_symmetry.space_group_name_H-M   'P 1'
#
loop_
_entity.id
_entity.type
_entity.pdbx_description
1 polymer ?
#
loop_
_entity_poly.entity_id
_entity_poly.type
_entity_poly.pdbx_seq_one_letter_code
_entity_poly.pdbx_strand_id
1 'polypeptide(L)'
;MRLLSKAYAATRQRLIKEQAWAEMPPAGDPDRLDAVRHLEAALPLAGGSHPSPGGTTATETLDTSYVAVVDEAGNGFSATPSDPNVDSPVVTGVGCVVSPRGSQGWLDPEHPSVVAPGKRPRLTPAPAMAFTGGRLFMPFGTPGGDVQQQAMLQVFLNITVFGMDPQPAIEAPRVASRSHPDSFWPHSIAPGKVEAERRIPRETRDALAALGHAVAEWPEWEWRAGAVCAVKVGPDATRWAGVDPRRGCHAIAR
;
A
#
# COMPACT_ATOMS: atom_id res chain seq x y z
N MET A 1 -23.10 0.18 -5.08
CA MET A 1 -21.75 0.38 -4.49
C MET A 1 -21.39 1.86 -4.59
N ARG A 2 -21.67 2.65 -3.53
CA ARG A 2 -21.59 4.13 -3.57
C ARG A 2 -20.16 4.66 -3.63
N LEU A 3 -19.22 3.97 -2.98
CA LEU A 3 -17.77 4.25 -2.98
C LEU A 3 -17.12 4.28 -4.37
N LEU A 4 -17.64 3.51 -5.33
CA LEU A 4 -17.10 3.47 -6.70
C LEU A 4 -17.92 4.32 -7.69
N SER A 5 -18.90 5.07 -7.19
CA SER A 5 -19.74 5.89 -8.07
C SER A 5 -18.95 7.07 -8.64
N LYS A 6 -19.24 7.43 -9.90
CA LYS A 6 -18.66 8.64 -10.51
C LYS A 6 -19.03 9.91 -9.74
N ALA A 7 -20.22 9.95 -9.15
CA ALA A 7 -20.66 11.06 -8.31
C ALA A 7 -19.76 11.23 -7.07
N TYR A 8 -19.50 10.15 -6.33
CA TYR A 8 -18.61 10.21 -5.18
C TYR A 8 -17.18 10.58 -5.58
N ALA A 9 -16.66 10.00 -6.68
CA ALA A 9 -15.35 10.34 -7.21
C ALA A 9 -15.24 11.84 -7.56
N ALA A 10 -16.29 12.43 -8.15
CA ALA A 10 -16.34 13.85 -8.45
C ALA A 10 -16.29 14.73 -7.19
N THR A 11 -16.95 14.32 -6.09
CA THR A 11 -16.80 15.01 -4.80
C THR A 11 -15.36 14.96 -4.31
N ARG A 12 -14.73 13.77 -4.33
CA ARG A 12 -13.34 13.60 -3.87
C ARG A 12 -12.34 14.37 -4.75
N GLN A 13 -12.58 14.45 -6.05
CA GLN A 13 -11.73 15.19 -7.00
C GLN A 13 -11.63 16.68 -6.63
N ARG A 14 -12.70 17.29 -6.10
CA ARG A 14 -12.70 18.71 -5.69
C ARG A 14 -11.77 19.01 -4.51
N LEU A 15 -11.28 17.99 -3.81
CA LEU A 15 -10.32 18.15 -2.71
C LEU A 15 -8.87 18.26 -3.20
N ILE A 16 -8.61 18.01 -4.48
CA ILE A 16 -7.27 18.16 -5.05
C ILE A 16 -6.90 19.65 -5.07
N LYS A 17 -5.77 19.97 -4.45
CA LYS A 17 -5.21 21.33 -4.36
C LYS A 17 -3.98 21.43 -5.26
N GLU A 18 -3.65 22.65 -5.67
CA GLU A 18 -2.39 22.91 -6.39
C GLU A 18 -1.17 22.71 -5.48
N GLN A 19 -1.28 23.11 -4.20
CA GLN A 19 -0.22 22.99 -3.20
C GLN A 19 -0.38 21.72 -2.35
N ALA A 20 0.73 21.25 -1.81
CA ALA A 20 0.80 20.08 -0.94
C ALA A 20 -0.11 20.24 0.28
N TRP A 21 -0.81 19.16 0.59
CA TRP A 21 -1.61 19.06 1.81
C TRP A 21 -0.76 18.38 2.88
N ALA A 22 -0.24 19.16 3.85
CA ALA A 22 0.64 18.62 4.89
C ALA A 22 -0.09 17.71 5.89
N GLU A 23 -1.37 17.96 6.12
CA GLU A 23 -2.24 17.13 6.97
C GLU A 23 -3.03 16.11 6.15
N MET A 24 -3.71 15.19 6.84
CA MET A 24 -4.61 14.24 6.19
C MET A 24 -5.85 14.99 5.65
N PRO A 25 -6.23 14.80 4.37
CA PRO A 25 -7.47 15.37 3.85
C PRO A 25 -8.68 14.77 4.60
N PRO A 26 -9.82 15.48 4.67
CA PRO A 26 -11.00 14.98 5.35
C PRO A 26 -11.40 13.59 4.85
N ALA A 27 -11.80 12.72 5.78
CA ALA A 27 -12.32 11.41 5.45
C ALA A 27 -13.52 11.53 4.50
N GLY A 28 -13.76 10.51 3.70
CA GLY A 28 -14.90 10.49 2.79
C GLY A 28 -16.10 9.80 3.41
N ASP A 29 -17.28 10.35 3.16
CA ASP A 29 -18.58 9.74 3.49
C ASP A 29 -19.28 9.31 2.19
N PRO A 30 -19.23 8.02 1.84
CA PRO A 30 -19.86 7.53 0.61
C PRO A 30 -21.38 7.46 0.68
N ASP A 31 -22.00 7.56 1.86
CA ASP A 31 -23.45 7.54 2.01
C ASP A 31 -24.04 8.92 1.81
N ARG A 32 -23.37 9.94 2.35
CA ARG A 32 -23.72 11.36 2.15
C ARG A 32 -23.11 11.96 0.89
N LEU A 33 -22.24 11.22 0.21
CA LEU A 33 -21.44 11.67 -0.93
C LEU A 33 -20.63 12.94 -0.62
N ASP A 34 -20.07 12.99 0.60
CA ASP A 34 -19.43 14.18 1.17
C ASP A 34 -18.01 13.85 1.71
N ALA A 35 -17.30 14.87 2.17
CA ALA A 35 -16.05 14.76 2.89
C ALA A 35 -16.28 15.18 4.35
N VAL A 36 -16.42 14.21 5.25
CA VAL A 36 -16.78 14.45 6.64
C VAL A 36 -15.50 14.52 7.50
N ARG A 37 -15.47 15.51 8.40
CA ARG A 37 -14.44 15.65 9.43
C ARG A 37 -14.90 14.93 10.70
N HIS A 38 -14.27 13.82 11.03
CA HIS A 38 -14.13 13.39 12.42
C HIS A 38 -12.69 13.66 12.79
N LEU A 39 -12.46 14.78 13.47
CA LEU A 39 -11.14 15.08 14.02
C LEU A 39 -11.12 14.50 15.43
N GLU A 40 -10.54 13.31 15.58
CA GLU A 40 -10.08 12.87 16.88
C GLU A 40 -8.67 13.43 17.05
N ALA A 41 -8.49 14.24 18.09
CA ALA A 41 -7.17 14.57 18.57
C ALA A 41 -6.49 13.26 18.95
N ALA A 42 -5.30 12.99 18.41
CA ALA A 42 -4.51 11.86 18.85
C ALA A 42 -4.40 11.90 20.38
N LEU A 43 -4.92 10.86 21.06
CA LEU A 43 -4.83 10.76 22.50
C LEU A 43 -3.35 10.81 22.92
N PRO A 44 -3.00 11.53 23.99
CA PRO A 44 -1.65 11.47 24.53
C PRO A 44 -1.29 10.03 24.88
N LEU A 45 -0.13 9.60 24.39
CA LEU A 45 0.43 8.25 24.53
C LEU A 45 0.41 7.77 25.99
N ALA A 46 -0.33 6.70 26.25
CA ALA A 46 -0.21 5.92 27.48
C ALA A 46 0.35 4.54 27.12
N GLY A 47 1.68 4.40 27.16
CA GLY A 47 2.38 3.10 27.24
C GLY A 47 2.27 2.19 26.02
N GLY A 48 3.36 2.08 25.26
CA GLY A 48 3.61 0.94 24.38
C GLY A 48 4.90 0.24 24.80
N SER A 49 5.09 -1.00 24.35
CA SER A 49 6.33 -1.75 24.54
C SER A 49 7.51 -0.90 24.04
N HIS A 50 8.40 -0.50 24.95
CA HIS A 50 9.64 0.14 24.55
C HIS A 50 10.49 -0.87 23.77
N PRO A 51 11.20 -0.45 22.71
CA PRO A 51 12.19 -1.32 22.09
C PRO A 51 13.15 -1.81 23.17
N SER A 52 13.42 -3.12 23.19
CA SER A 52 14.34 -3.70 24.16
C SER A 52 15.71 -3.00 24.04
N PRO A 53 16.28 -2.47 25.15
CA PRO A 53 17.60 -1.86 25.11
C PRO A 53 18.63 -2.94 24.78
N GLY A 54 19.09 -2.97 23.53
CA GLY A 54 20.01 -4.00 23.01
C GLY A 54 19.70 -4.49 21.60
N GLY A 55 18.55 -4.13 21.02
CA GLY A 55 18.27 -4.40 19.61
C GLY A 55 19.12 -3.50 18.71
N THR A 56 20.18 -4.06 18.13
CA THR A 56 20.94 -3.43 17.04
C THR A 56 19.98 -3.02 15.93
N THR A 57 19.98 -1.73 15.57
CA THR A 57 19.37 -1.12 14.36
C THR A 57 18.10 -1.80 13.87
N ALA A 58 16.93 -1.17 14.07
CA ALA A 58 15.65 -1.50 13.45
C ALA A 58 15.85 -2.23 12.11
N THR A 59 15.82 -3.57 12.14
CA THR A 59 16.00 -4.36 10.94
C THR A 59 14.74 -4.10 10.14
N GLU A 60 14.88 -3.28 9.10
CA GLU A 60 13.84 -2.93 8.14
C GLU A 60 13.39 -4.19 7.39
N THR A 61 12.63 -5.06 8.07
CA THR A 61 12.29 -6.40 7.60
C THR A 61 10.76 -6.51 7.63
N LEU A 62 10.16 -6.02 6.55
CA LEU A 62 8.73 -6.13 6.33
C LEU A 62 8.44 -7.39 5.50
N ASP A 63 8.05 -8.46 6.19
CA ASP A 63 7.71 -9.76 5.61
C ASP A 63 6.23 -9.84 5.21
N THR A 64 5.95 -9.24 4.06
CA THR A 64 4.75 -9.54 3.27
C THR A 64 5.21 -10.24 2.00
N SER A 65 4.45 -11.22 1.54
CA SER A 65 4.65 -11.86 0.24
C SER A 65 3.41 -11.64 -0.62
N TYR A 66 3.57 -11.82 -1.93
CA TYR A 66 2.47 -11.74 -2.87
C TYR A 66 2.59 -12.86 -3.91
N VAL A 67 1.44 -13.39 -4.32
CA VAL A 67 1.37 -14.37 -5.41
C VAL A 67 0.15 -14.09 -6.28
N ALA A 68 0.34 -14.22 -7.60
CA ALA A 68 -0.71 -14.17 -8.60
C ALA A 68 -0.62 -15.41 -9.50
N VAL A 69 -1.78 -15.97 -9.86
CA VAL A 69 -1.86 -17.06 -10.83
C VAL A 69 -3.02 -16.78 -11.77
N VAL A 70 -2.83 -17.09 -13.06
CA VAL A 70 -3.94 -17.22 -14.00
C VAL A 70 -3.76 -18.54 -14.75
N ASP A 71 -4.71 -19.47 -14.62
CA ASP A 71 -4.63 -20.81 -15.23
C ASP A 71 -5.25 -20.86 -16.63
N GLU A 72 -5.02 -21.95 -17.38
CA GLU A 72 -5.52 -22.10 -18.76
C GLU A 72 -7.04 -21.96 -18.91
N ALA A 73 -7.81 -22.32 -17.89
CA ALA A 73 -9.27 -22.16 -17.85
C ALA A 73 -9.72 -20.71 -17.63
N GLY A 74 -8.79 -19.81 -17.27
CA GLY A 74 -9.05 -18.39 -17.04
C GLY A 74 -9.35 -18.04 -15.58
N ASN A 75 -9.14 -18.98 -14.64
CA ASN A 75 -9.26 -18.69 -13.22
C ASN A 75 -8.12 -17.77 -12.78
N GLY A 76 -8.46 -16.72 -12.03
CA GLY A 76 -7.49 -15.80 -11.42
C GLY A 76 -7.36 -16.03 -9.92
N PHE A 77 -6.12 -15.97 -9.42
CA PHE A 77 -5.80 -15.98 -8.00
C PHE A 77 -4.91 -14.77 -7.67
N SER A 78 -5.21 -14.11 -6.56
CA SER A 78 -4.43 -12.99 -6.02
C SER A 78 -4.43 -13.08 -4.50
N ALA A 79 -3.25 -13.21 -3.89
CA ALA A 79 -3.11 -13.33 -2.45
C ALA A 79 -1.88 -12.59 -1.93
N THR A 80 -2.04 -11.94 -0.78
CA THR A 80 -0.97 -11.22 -0.09
C THR A 80 -0.80 -11.79 1.33
N PRO A 81 -0.26 -13.02 1.48
CA PRO A 81 -0.03 -13.61 2.80
C PRO A 81 1.04 -12.82 3.56
N SER A 82 0.83 -12.62 4.85
CA SER A 82 1.79 -11.86 5.65
C SER A 82 1.57 -11.97 7.15
N ASP A 83 2.67 -12.22 7.86
CA ASP A 83 2.83 -11.93 9.27
C ASP A 83 4.28 -11.52 9.51
N PRO A 84 4.56 -10.30 10.00
CA PRO A 84 5.92 -9.91 10.30
C PRO A 84 6.41 -10.72 11.50
N ASN A 85 7.62 -11.27 11.39
CA ASN A 85 8.21 -12.14 12.41
C ASN A 85 9.01 -11.36 13.48
N VAL A 86 9.29 -10.08 13.24
CA VAL A 86 10.25 -9.29 14.02
C VAL A 86 9.84 -9.08 15.49
N ASP A 87 8.54 -9.01 15.76
CA ASP A 87 8.01 -8.65 17.08
C ASP A 87 7.36 -9.83 17.81
N SER A 88 7.50 -11.05 17.29
CA SER A 88 6.77 -12.21 17.83
C SER A 88 7.68 -13.42 18.04
N PRO A 89 7.79 -13.93 19.28
CA PRO A 89 8.62 -15.10 19.55
C PRO A 89 8.09 -16.32 18.82
N VAL A 90 9.02 -17.18 18.39
CA VAL A 90 8.68 -18.48 17.80
C VAL A 90 8.02 -19.36 18.87
N VAL A 91 6.89 -19.96 18.53
CA VAL A 91 6.23 -20.94 19.36
C VAL A 91 7.07 -22.22 19.38
N THR A 92 7.63 -22.53 20.55
CA THR A 92 8.46 -23.73 20.76
C THR A 92 7.71 -24.99 20.34
N GLY A 93 8.38 -25.87 19.59
CA GLY A 93 7.81 -27.12 19.08
C GLY A 93 6.95 -26.97 17.81
N VAL A 94 6.55 -25.75 17.43
CA VAL A 94 5.79 -25.48 16.19
C VAL A 94 6.69 -24.91 15.10
N GLY A 95 7.63 -24.03 15.47
CA GLY A 95 8.51 -23.35 14.51
C GLY A 95 7.87 -22.18 13.78
N CYS A 96 6.66 -21.78 14.19
CA CYS A 96 5.94 -20.61 13.66
C CYS A 96 5.86 -19.49 14.70
N VAL A 97 5.71 -18.25 14.23
CA VAL A 97 5.44 -17.08 15.09
C VAL A 97 3.94 -16.86 15.24
N VAL A 98 3.53 -16.26 16.35
CA VAL A 98 2.18 -15.72 16.50
C VAL A 98 2.09 -14.42 15.70
N SER A 99 0.96 -14.17 15.04
CA SER A 99 0.74 -12.94 14.28
C SER A 99 0.77 -11.71 15.20
N PRO A 100 1.64 -10.70 14.96
CA PRO A 100 1.62 -9.43 15.70
C PRO A 100 0.57 -8.44 15.17
N ARG A 101 -0.33 -8.84 14.24
CA ARG A 101 -1.26 -7.92 13.56
C ARG A 101 -2.21 -7.14 14.46
N GLY A 102 -2.38 -7.59 15.72
CA GLY A 102 -3.07 -6.82 16.74
C GLY A 102 -2.49 -5.41 16.97
N SER A 103 -1.18 -5.21 16.71
CA SER A 103 -0.50 -3.91 16.87
C SER A 103 -0.94 -2.84 15.87
N GLN A 104 -1.72 -3.20 14.85
CA GLN A 104 -2.30 -2.24 13.89
C GLN A 104 -3.66 -1.68 14.37
N GLY A 105 -4.17 -2.18 15.50
CA GLY A 105 -5.39 -1.69 16.12
C GLY A 105 -5.15 -0.45 16.98
N TRP A 106 -6.22 0.30 17.21
CA TRP A 106 -6.20 1.50 18.05
C TRP A 106 -6.76 1.19 19.44
N LEU A 107 -6.29 1.94 20.45
CA LEU A 107 -6.82 1.86 21.82
C LEU A 107 -7.90 2.90 22.11
N ASP A 108 -8.15 3.81 21.18
CA ASP A 108 -9.23 4.77 21.23
C ASP A 108 -10.59 4.06 21.02
N PRO A 109 -11.52 4.09 22.00
CA PRO A 109 -12.85 3.50 21.87
C PRO A 109 -13.70 4.02 20.70
N GLU A 110 -13.47 5.26 20.26
CA GLU A 110 -14.23 5.89 19.17
C GLU A 110 -13.67 5.56 17.78
N HIS A 111 -12.40 5.14 17.72
CA HIS A 111 -11.73 4.86 16.44
C HIS A 111 -12.30 3.61 15.73
N PRO A 112 -12.59 3.66 14.41
CA PRO A 112 -13.15 2.51 13.68
C PRO A 112 -12.29 1.24 13.73
N SER A 113 -10.97 1.40 13.88
CA SER A 113 -10.02 0.29 14.04
C SER A 113 -9.68 -0.02 15.50
N VAL A 114 -10.54 0.34 16.46
CA VAL A 114 -10.35 0.00 17.88
C VAL A 114 -10.19 -1.52 18.07
N VAL A 115 -9.28 -1.92 18.96
CA VAL A 115 -9.12 -3.31 19.40
C VAL A 115 -10.35 -3.76 20.19
N ALA A 116 -10.97 -4.86 19.79
CA ALA A 116 -12.11 -5.44 20.48
C ALA A 116 -12.12 -6.97 20.39
N PRO A 117 -12.69 -7.69 21.38
CA PRO A 117 -12.81 -9.15 21.34
C PRO A 117 -13.49 -9.63 20.05
N GLY A 118 -12.87 -10.60 19.36
CA GLY A 118 -13.39 -11.16 18.11
C GLY A 118 -13.35 -10.23 16.89
N LYS A 119 -12.97 -8.96 17.04
CA LYS A 119 -12.83 -8.02 15.93
C LYS A 119 -11.49 -8.20 15.25
N ARG A 120 -11.53 -8.37 13.92
CA ARG A 120 -10.31 -8.42 13.10
C ARG A 120 -9.69 -7.02 13.03
N PRO A 121 -8.35 -6.89 13.19
CA PRO A 121 -7.68 -5.61 12.97
C PRO A 121 -7.82 -5.17 11.51
N ARG A 122 -7.75 -3.85 11.27
CA ARG A 122 -7.59 -3.33 9.91
C ARG A 122 -6.18 -3.65 9.45
N LEU A 123 -6.07 -4.49 8.41
CA LEU A 123 -4.79 -4.98 7.91
C LEU A 123 -4.28 -4.17 6.72
N THR A 124 -2.97 -4.21 6.49
CA THR A 124 -2.33 -3.64 5.30
C THR A 124 -2.29 -4.54 4.07
N PRO A 125 -2.19 -5.89 4.14
CA PRO A 125 -2.22 -6.76 2.97
C PRO A 125 -3.50 -6.58 2.16
N ALA A 126 -3.34 -6.30 0.87
CA ALA A 126 -4.44 -5.88 0.03
C ALA A 126 -4.26 -6.38 -1.41
N PRO A 127 -4.51 -7.69 -1.65
CA PRO A 127 -4.49 -8.26 -3.00
C PRO A 127 -5.62 -7.65 -3.85
N ALA A 128 -5.39 -7.50 -5.15
CA ALA A 128 -6.39 -6.96 -6.05
C ALA A 128 -6.53 -7.77 -7.35
N MET A 129 -7.72 -7.70 -7.92
CA MET A 129 -8.02 -8.18 -9.27
C MET A 129 -8.77 -7.10 -10.02
N ALA A 130 -8.25 -6.70 -11.17
CA ALA A 130 -8.92 -5.81 -12.09
C ALA A 130 -9.75 -6.61 -13.09
N PHE A 131 -10.92 -6.07 -13.45
CA PHE A 131 -11.85 -6.66 -14.43
C PHE A 131 -12.26 -5.62 -15.46
N THR A 132 -12.46 -6.05 -16.71
CA THR A 132 -13.02 -5.24 -17.80
C THR A 132 -14.14 -5.99 -18.47
N GLY A 133 -15.32 -5.37 -18.61
CA GLY A 133 -16.51 -6.03 -19.17
C GLY A 133 -16.89 -7.35 -18.48
N GLY A 134 -16.66 -7.45 -17.16
CA GLY A 134 -16.90 -8.66 -16.38
C GLY A 134 -15.85 -9.78 -16.56
N ARG A 135 -14.82 -9.57 -17.38
CA ARG A 135 -13.72 -10.53 -17.61
C ARG A 135 -12.50 -10.13 -16.79
N LEU A 136 -11.77 -11.14 -16.27
CA LEU A 136 -10.52 -10.91 -15.55
C LEU A 136 -9.53 -10.19 -16.47
N PHE A 137 -9.02 -9.06 -16.01
CA PHE A 137 -8.01 -8.28 -16.70
C PHE A 137 -6.63 -8.49 -16.10
N MET A 138 -6.51 -8.43 -14.76
CA MET A 138 -5.21 -8.52 -14.11
C MET A 138 -5.33 -8.78 -12.60
N PRO A 139 -4.96 -9.97 -12.07
CA PRO A 139 -4.56 -10.08 -10.68
C PRO A 139 -3.21 -9.39 -10.46
N PHE A 140 -3.12 -8.58 -9.40
CA PHE A 140 -1.91 -7.85 -9.04
C PHE A 140 -1.90 -7.49 -7.57
N GLY A 141 -0.69 -7.30 -7.04
CA GLY A 141 -0.49 -6.97 -5.64
C GLY A 141 0.99 -6.92 -5.32
N THR A 142 1.29 -6.60 -4.08
CA THR A 142 2.64 -6.24 -3.67
C THR A 142 2.76 -6.33 -2.15
N PRO A 143 3.94 -6.61 -1.59
CA PRO A 143 4.23 -6.33 -0.20
C PRO A 143 4.54 -4.85 0.06
N GLY A 144 4.67 -4.46 1.33
CA GLY A 144 5.19 -3.14 1.70
C GLY A 144 4.30 -2.26 2.58
N GLY A 145 3.47 -2.83 3.45
CA GLY A 145 2.72 -2.04 4.44
C GLY A 145 1.78 -1.02 3.79
N ASP A 146 1.84 0.24 4.22
CA ASP A 146 1.02 1.32 3.65
C ASP A 146 1.46 1.79 2.26
N VAL A 147 2.61 1.34 1.75
CA VAL A 147 3.02 1.59 0.37
C VAL A 147 2.25 0.72 -0.62
N GLN A 148 1.65 -0.39 -0.17
CA GLN A 148 1.05 -1.39 -1.06
C GLN A 148 0.05 -0.79 -2.05
N GLN A 149 -0.97 -0.10 -1.53
CA GLN A 149 -2.01 0.50 -2.36
C GLN A 149 -1.48 1.63 -3.24
N GLN A 150 -0.46 2.36 -2.77
CA GLN A 150 0.15 3.45 -3.53
C GLN A 150 0.96 2.93 -4.74
N ALA A 151 1.75 1.88 -4.53
CA ALA A 151 2.51 1.23 -5.60
C ALA A 151 1.58 0.52 -6.59
N MET A 152 0.56 -0.19 -6.07
CA MET A 152 -0.46 -0.85 -6.90
C MET A 152 -1.22 0.14 -7.78
N LEU A 153 -1.61 1.31 -7.23
CA LEU A 153 -2.29 2.35 -7.99
C LEU A 153 -1.41 2.87 -9.14
N GLN A 154 -0.14 3.17 -8.88
CA GLN A 154 0.79 3.65 -9.91
C GLN A 154 0.96 2.62 -11.05
N VAL A 155 1.20 1.34 -10.71
CA VAL A 155 1.32 0.28 -11.74
C VAL A 155 0.01 0.09 -12.51
N PHE A 156 -1.13 0.12 -11.82
CA PHE A 156 -2.42 0.03 -12.48
C PHE A 156 -2.62 1.17 -13.49
N LEU A 157 -2.34 2.42 -13.10
CA LEU A 157 -2.43 3.59 -13.98
C LEU A 157 -1.44 3.51 -15.16
N ASN A 158 -0.21 3.07 -14.93
CA ASN A 158 0.78 2.82 -15.98
C ASN A 158 0.23 1.89 -17.08
N ILE A 159 -0.46 0.83 -16.69
CA ILE A 159 -1.05 -0.13 -17.64
C ILE A 159 -2.34 0.43 -18.27
N THR A 160 -3.27 0.95 -17.48
CA THR A 160 -4.63 1.26 -17.96
C THR A 160 -4.81 2.66 -18.53
N VAL A 161 -3.99 3.61 -18.09
CA VAL A 161 -4.05 5.02 -18.53
C VAL A 161 -2.92 5.32 -19.51
N PHE A 162 -1.71 4.89 -19.18
CA PHE A 162 -0.52 5.16 -20.01
C PHE A 162 -0.21 4.05 -21.02
N GLY A 163 -0.99 2.97 -21.04
CA GLY A 163 -0.92 1.91 -22.06
C GLY A 163 0.37 1.07 -22.01
N MET A 164 1.10 1.08 -20.89
CA MET A 164 2.35 0.36 -20.75
C MET A 164 2.14 -1.15 -20.65
N ASP A 165 3.11 -1.93 -21.13
CA ASP A 165 3.18 -3.36 -20.88
C ASP A 165 3.52 -3.66 -19.41
N PRO A 166 3.17 -4.86 -18.89
CA PRO A 166 3.26 -5.14 -17.45
C PRO A 166 4.65 -4.93 -16.84
N GLN A 167 5.72 -5.43 -17.48
CA GLN A 167 7.07 -5.32 -16.95
C GLN A 167 7.56 -3.85 -16.87
N PRO A 168 7.55 -3.05 -17.96
CA PRO A 168 7.95 -1.65 -17.87
C PRO A 168 7.04 -0.83 -16.95
N ALA A 169 5.74 -1.15 -16.87
CA ALA A 169 4.81 -0.50 -15.93
C ALA A 169 5.20 -0.73 -14.46
N ILE A 170 5.67 -1.94 -14.13
CA ILE A 170 6.17 -2.31 -12.80
C ILE A 170 7.53 -1.66 -12.53
N GLU A 171 8.42 -1.65 -13.51
CA GLU A 171 9.77 -1.09 -13.37
C GLU A 171 9.81 0.42 -13.28
N ALA A 172 8.79 1.11 -13.78
CA ALA A 172 8.64 2.56 -13.69
C ALA A 172 8.94 3.07 -12.26
N PRO A 173 9.61 4.22 -12.13
CA PRO A 173 10.00 4.74 -10.84
C PRO A 173 8.78 5.23 -10.06
N ARG A 174 8.80 5.06 -8.73
CA ARG A 174 7.63 5.27 -7.87
C ARG A 174 7.83 6.39 -6.85
N VAL A 175 6.71 6.89 -6.38
CA VAL A 175 6.59 7.75 -5.20
C VAL A 175 5.68 7.12 -4.14
N ALA A 176 5.84 7.52 -2.88
CA ALA A 176 4.90 7.19 -1.81
C ALA A 176 4.75 8.37 -0.83
N SER A 177 3.52 8.71 -0.47
CA SER A 177 3.25 9.66 0.61
C SER A 177 3.33 8.96 1.97
N ARG A 178 3.83 9.71 2.97
CA ARG A 178 3.80 9.36 4.40
C ARG A 178 2.95 10.35 5.21
N SER A 179 2.13 11.13 4.52
CA SER A 179 1.30 12.18 5.09
C SER A 179 -0.02 11.65 5.65
N HIS A 180 0.04 10.52 6.34
CA HIS A 180 -1.07 9.84 7.01
C HIS A 180 -0.51 9.05 8.22
N PRO A 181 -1.35 8.72 9.22
CA PRO A 181 -0.94 7.82 10.29
C PRO A 181 -0.48 6.47 9.70
N ASP A 182 0.69 6.00 10.13
CA ASP A 182 1.21 4.70 9.75
C ASP A 182 0.37 3.58 10.39
N SER A 183 0.14 2.49 9.66
CA SER A 183 -0.65 1.35 10.15
C SER A 183 0.06 0.58 11.26
N PHE A 184 1.38 0.70 11.40
CA PHE A 184 2.16 0.01 12.42
C PHE A 184 2.38 0.93 13.63
N TRP A 185 2.37 0.34 14.83
CA TRP A 185 2.74 1.05 16.05
C TRP A 185 4.13 1.74 15.89
N PRO A 186 4.32 3.01 16.31
CA PRO A 186 3.43 3.85 17.12
C PRO A 186 2.51 4.79 16.31
N HIS A 187 2.09 4.40 15.10
CA HIS A 187 1.23 5.20 14.22
C HIS A 187 1.79 6.58 13.87
N SER A 188 3.11 6.66 13.74
CA SER A 188 3.83 7.88 13.39
C SER A 188 3.26 8.50 12.11
N ILE A 189 3.26 9.83 12.06
CA ILE A 189 2.88 10.61 10.88
C ILE A 189 4.06 11.47 10.43
N ALA A 190 4.25 11.59 9.11
CA ALA A 190 5.22 12.52 8.52
C ALA A 190 4.47 13.52 7.61
N PRO A 191 3.94 14.62 8.18
CA PRO A 191 3.15 15.60 7.45
C PRO A 191 3.83 16.10 6.17
N GLY A 192 3.13 16.04 5.05
CA GLY A 192 3.61 16.51 3.74
C GLY A 192 4.76 15.71 3.13
N LYS A 193 5.25 14.66 3.80
CA LYS A 193 6.38 13.85 3.31
C LYS A 193 5.96 13.01 2.10
N VAL A 194 6.76 13.11 1.04
CA VAL A 194 6.68 12.26 -0.14
C VAL A 194 8.06 11.67 -0.39
N GLU A 195 8.13 10.36 -0.46
CA GLU A 195 9.34 9.63 -0.81
C GLU A 195 9.34 9.33 -2.32
N ALA A 196 10.46 9.53 -3.01
CA ALA A 196 10.55 9.42 -4.46
C ALA A 196 11.88 8.79 -4.90
N GLU A 197 11.82 7.78 -5.77
CA GLU A 197 13.02 7.14 -6.33
C GLU A 197 13.86 8.10 -7.19
N ARG A 198 15.19 7.98 -7.12
CA ARG A 198 16.16 8.82 -7.88
C ARG A 198 15.98 8.81 -9.39
N ARG A 199 15.38 7.74 -9.93
CA ARG A 199 15.06 7.62 -11.36
C ARG A 199 13.96 8.58 -11.82
N ILE A 200 13.21 9.18 -10.89
CA ILE A 200 12.36 10.33 -11.19
C ILE A 200 13.28 11.54 -11.42
N PRO A 201 13.15 12.27 -12.55
CA PRO A 201 14.01 13.41 -12.87
C PRO A 201 14.10 14.41 -11.71
N ARG A 202 15.30 14.94 -11.48
CA ARG A 202 15.54 15.93 -10.40
C ARG A 202 14.61 17.13 -10.53
N GLU A 203 14.37 17.62 -11.75
CA GLU A 203 13.44 18.71 -12.03
C GLU A 203 12.01 18.43 -11.54
N THR A 204 11.53 17.19 -11.69
CA THR A 204 10.20 16.78 -11.20
C THR A 204 10.17 16.75 -9.67
N ARG A 205 11.24 16.26 -9.04
CA ARG A 205 11.35 16.23 -7.57
C ARG A 205 11.45 17.63 -6.98
N ASP A 206 12.20 18.53 -7.62
CA ASP A 206 12.28 19.94 -7.25
C ASP A 206 10.93 20.64 -7.44
N ALA A 207 10.19 20.34 -8.52
CA ALA A 207 8.85 20.88 -8.74
C ALA A 207 7.86 20.42 -7.66
N LEU A 208 7.92 19.15 -7.23
CA LEU A 208 7.13 18.68 -6.08
C LEU A 208 7.48 19.44 -4.79
N ALA A 209 8.77 19.69 -4.55
CA ALA A 209 9.20 20.50 -3.41
C ALA A 209 8.69 21.95 -3.50
N ALA A 210 8.68 22.54 -4.69
CA ALA A 210 8.13 23.88 -4.95
C ALA A 210 6.61 23.95 -4.72
N LEU A 211 5.89 22.82 -4.88
CA LEU A 211 4.50 22.67 -4.49
C LEU A 211 4.32 22.44 -2.97
N GLY A 212 5.38 22.48 -2.17
CA GLY A 212 5.32 22.35 -0.71
C GLY A 212 5.44 20.92 -0.17
N HIS A 213 5.75 19.93 -1.01
CA HIS A 213 6.02 18.57 -0.53
C HIS A 213 7.38 18.50 0.17
N ALA A 214 7.43 17.80 1.32
CA ALA A 214 8.70 17.45 1.95
C ALA A 214 9.28 16.22 1.24
N VAL A 215 9.95 16.45 0.11
CA VAL A 215 10.47 15.38 -0.76
C VAL A 215 11.68 14.72 -0.10
N ALA A 216 11.57 13.44 0.19
CA ALA A 216 12.66 12.58 0.61
C ALA A 216 13.08 11.67 -0.55
N GLU A 217 14.38 11.58 -0.79
CA GLU A 217 14.91 10.82 -1.90
C GLU A 217 15.14 9.36 -1.52
N TRP A 218 14.62 8.46 -2.33
CA TRP A 218 14.92 7.03 -2.30
C TRP A 218 16.02 6.69 -3.33
N PRO A 219 16.78 5.60 -3.14
CA PRO A 219 17.66 5.05 -4.17
C PRO A 219 16.95 4.82 -5.51
N GLU A 220 17.71 4.53 -6.56
CA GLU A 220 17.13 4.27 -7.89
C GLU A 220 16.13 3.12 -7.88
N TRP A 221 16.43 2.07 -7.12
CA TRP A 221 15.58 0.91 -6.90
C TRP A 221 15.39 0.73 -5.39
N GLU A 222 14.24 1.16 -4.89
CA GLU A 222 13.94 1.11 -3.45
C GLU A 222 13.02 -0.07 -3.13
N TRP A 223 13.52 -1.04 -2.39
CA TRP A 223 12.74 -2.22 -1.99
C TRP A 223 11.50 -1.87 -1.15
N ARG A 224 11.48 -0.72 -0.47
CA ARG A 224 10.32 -0.18 0.26
C ARG A 224 9.24 0.42 -0.65
N ALA A 225 9.52 0.67 -1.93
CA ALA A 225 8.55 1.18 -2.91
C ALA A 225 7.54 0.10 -3.39
N GLY A 226 7.43 -1.00 -2.68
CA GLY A 226 6.67 -2.19 -3.06
C GLY A 226 7.43 -3.11 -4.00
N ALA A 227 6.98 -4.36 -4.08
CA ALA A 227 7.39 -5.35 -5.07
C ALA A 227 6.18 -5.88 -5.83
N VAL A 228 5.69 -5.09 -6.78
CA VAL A 228 4.45 -5.39 -7.51
C VAL A 228 4.66 -6.56 -8.45
N CYS A 229 3.82 -7.59 -8.34
CA CYS A 229 3.70 -8.64 -9.35
C CYS A 229 2.30 -8.61 -9.96
N ALA A 230 2.21 -8.90 -11.26
CA ALA A 230 0.96 -8.91 -11.99
C ALA A 230 0.95 -9.95 -13.10
N VAL A 231 -0.25 -10.42 -13.47
CA VAL A 231 -0.47 -11.20 -14.69
C VAL A 231 -1.57 -10.51 -15.49
N LYS A 232 -1.22 -9.83 -16.57
CA LYS A 232 -2.19 -9.18 -17.47
C LYS A 232 -2.76 -10.19 -18.45
N VAL A 233 -4.08 -10.19 -18.64
CA VAL A 233 -4.80 -11.06 -19.58
C VAL A 233 -5.31 -10.22 -20.75
N GLY A 234 -4.94 -10.63 -21.97
CA GLY A 234 -5.35 -10.02 -23.23
C GLY A 234 -6.74 -10.45 -23.70
N PRO A 235 -7.32 -9.76 -24.69
CA PRO A 235 -8.62 -10.11 -25.25
C PRO A 235 -8.64 -11.51 -25.91
N ASP A 236 -7.49 -11.96 -26.40
CA ASP A 236 -7.18 -13.26 -27.00
C ASP A 236 -6.77 -14.33 -25.98
N ALA A 237 -6.90 -14.04 -24.68
CA ALA A 237 -6.43 -14.87 -23.57
C ALA A 237 -4.90 -15.04 -23.46
N THR A 238 -4.11 -14.29 -24.23
CA THR A 238 -2.66 -14.19 -24.04
C THR A 238 -2.36 -13.59 -22.66
N ARG A 239 -1.32 -14.09 -21.99
CA ARG A 239 -0.96 -13.68 -20.63
C ARG A 239 0.44 -13.12 -20.61
N TRP A 240 0.59 -11.98 -19.95
CA TRP A 240 1.89 -11.36 -19.71
C TRP A 240 2.09 -11.20 -18.21
N ALA A 241 3.05 -11.94 -17.67
CA ALA A 241 3.47 -11.78 -16.29
C ALA A 241 4.55 -10.70 -16.19
N GLY A 242 4.48 -9.88 -15.15
CA GLY A 242 5.52 -8.94 -14.79
C GLY A 242 5.80 -9.00 -13.29
N VAL A 243 7.07 -8.82 -12.91
CA VAL A 243 7.53 -8.91 -11.52
C VAL A 243 8.54 -7.83 -11.21
N ASP A 244 8.53 -7.38 -9.97
CA ASP A 244 9.35 -6.26 -9.52
C ASP A 244 10.81 -6.67 -9.28
N PRO A 245 11.80 -6.00 -9.90
CA PRO A 245 13.21 -6.27 -9.63
C PRO A 245 13.69 -5.72 -8.28
N ARG A 246 12.90 -4.88 -7.59
CA ARG A 246 13.28 -4.28 -6.29
C ARG A 246 13.35 -5.30 -5.15
N ARG A 247 12.78 -6.50 -5.33
CA ARG A 247 12.86 -7.63 -4.40
C ARG A 247 13.03 -8.93 -5.20
N GLY A 248 13.32 -10.04 -4.52
CA GLY A 248 13.47 -11.37 -5.14
C GLY A 248 12.15 -11.94 -5.66
N CYS A 249 11.62 -11.38 -6.74
CA CYS A 249 10.38 -11.80 -7.38
C CYS A 249 10.69 -12.64 -8.63
N HIS A 250 9.77 -13.52 -9.02
CA HIS A 250 9.94 -14.36 -10.20
C HIS A 250 8.60 -14.62 -10.89
N ALA A 251 8.61 -14.64 -12.23
CA ALA A 251 7.47 -15.01 -13.07
C ALA A 251 7.81 -16.26 -13.87
N ILE A 252 6.85 -17.18 -13.95
CA ILE A 252 6.95 -18.42 -14.71
C ILE A 252 5.74 -18.48 -15.64
N ALA A 253 5.97 -18.71 -16.92
CA ALA A 253 4.95 -18.89 -17.94
C ALA A 253 5.40 -19.96 -18.95
N ARG A 254 4.43 -20.56 -19.64
CA ARG A 254 4.61 -21.52 -20.72
C ARG A 254 3.77 -21.12 -21.92
#